data_AF-A0A7J0FX76-F1
#
_entry.id   AF-A0A7J0FX76-F1
#
_cell.length_a   1.000
_cell.length_b   1.000
_cell.length_c   1.000
_cell.angle_alpha   90.00
_cell.angle_beta   90.00
_cell.angle_gamma   90.00
#
_symmetry.space_group_name_H-M   'P 1'
#
loop_
_entity.id
_entity.type
_entity.pdbx_description
1 polymer ?
#
loop_
_entity_poly.entity_id
_entity_poly.type
_entity_poly.pdbx_seq_one_letter_code
_entity_poly.pdbx_strand_id
1 'polypeptide(L)'
;MCEKKTGRNYKKMYIPEEEIAKLSETSVHPHNVRAAIIHSIFVKGDMANFELREDDMEVSKLYPDFEYTTVDQLLDGFVTNAPKFEYAVL
;
A
#
# COMPACT_ATOMS: atom_id res chain seq x y z
N MET A 1 -1.20 12.85 -6.00
CA MET A 1 -2.11 12.32 -7.04
C MET A 1 -3.57 12.37 -6.61
N CYS A 2 -3.95 11.77 -5.48
CA CYS A 2 -5.34 11.80 -4.97
C CYS A 2 -5.91 13.22 -4.81
N GLU A 3 -5.21 14.14 -4.11
CA GLU A 3 -5.67 15.54 -3.93
C GLU A 3 -6.00 16.24 -5.25
N LYS A 4 -5.19 15.99 -6.30
CA LYS A 4 -5.43 16.53 -7.65
C LYS A 4 -6.67 15.92 -8.29
N LYS A 5 -6.86 14.60 -8.20
CA LYS A 5 -8.01 13.90 -8.79
C LYS A 5 -9.34 14.22 -8.08
N THR A 6 -9.31 14.44 -6.78
CA THR A 6 -10.52 14.79 -6.01
C THR A 6 -10.78 16.29 -5.92
N GLY A 7 -9.78 17.13 -6.24
CA GLY A 7 -9.85 18.58 -6.06
C GLY A 7 -9.88 19.01 -4.59
N ARG A 8 -9.49 18.12 -3.67
CA ARG A 8 -9.54 18.34 -2.21
C ARG A 8 -8.13 18.39 -1.64
N ASN A 9 -7.92 19.24 -0.63
CA ASN A 9 -6.71 19.25 0.18
C ASN A 9 -6.97 18.45 1.46
N TYR A 10 -6.06 17.55 1.83
CA TYR A 10 -6.16 16.77 3.05
C TYR A 10 -5.13 17.24 4.08
N LYS A 11 -5.54 17.30 5.35
CA LYS A 11 -4.59 17.50 6.45
C LYS A 11 -3.77 16.23 6.60
N LYS A 12 -2.47 16.32 6.28
CA LYS A 12 -1.52 15.22 6.47
C LYS A 12 -1.19 15.12 7.95
N MET A 13 -1.25 13.91 8.50
CA MET A 13 -0.77 13.60 9.84
C MET A 13 0.39 12.63 9.73
N TYR A 14 1.46 12.91 10.47
CA TYR A 14 2.61 12.04 10.56
C TYR A 14 2.53 11.23 11.84
N ILE A 15 2.76 9.93 11.74
CA ILE A 15 2.81 9.00 12.86
C ILE A 15 4.26 8.50 12.95
N PRO A 16 4.97 8.69 14.08
CA PRO A 16 6.31 8.18 14.27
C PRO A 16 6.38 6.66 14.11
N GLU A 17 7.50 6.16 13.58
CA GLU A 17 7.74 4.72 13.44
C GLU A 17 7.55 3.96 14.76
N GLU A 18 8.10 4.50 15.85
CA GLU A 18 8.03 3.89 17.19
C GLU A 18 6.59 3.67 17.67
N GLU A 19 5.67 4.57 17.31
CA GLU A 19 4.26 4.41 17.65
C GLU A 19 3.62 3.25 16.90
N ILE A 20 3.96 3.07 15.62
CA ILE A 20 3.46 1.96 14.80
C ILE A 20 4.05 0.64 15.30
N ALA A 21 5.34 0.61 15.65
CA ALA A 21 5.99 -0.56 16.24
C ALA A 21 5.35 -0.93 17.58
N LYS A 22 5.08 0.05 18.44
CA LYS A 22 4.36 -0.19 19.70
C LYS A 22 2.97 -0.78 19.44
N LEU A 23 2.23 -0.27 18.46
CA LEU A 23 0.92 -0.81 18.10
C LEU A 23 0.99 -2.27 17.62
N SER A 24 2.06 -2.67 16.94
CA SER A 24 2.23 -4.07 16.52
C SER A 24 2.54 -5.01 17.67
N GLU A 25 3.12 -4.52 18.77
CA GLU A 25 3.41 -5.33 19.95
C GLU A 25 2.24 -5.37 20.95
N THR A 26 1.54 -4.24 21.14
CA THR A 26 0.58 -4.08 22.25
C THR A 26 -0.88 -4.24 21.85
N SER A 27 -1.23 -4.18 20.55
CA SER A 27 -2.62 -4.29 20.11
C SER A 27 -3.14 -5.72 20.16
N VAL A 28 -4.46 -5.89 20.27
CA VAL A 28 -5.11 -7.20 20.21
C VAL A 28 -5.21 -7.71 18.77
N HIS A 29 -5.15 -9.02 18.57
CA HIS A 29 -5.43 -9.65 17.27
C HIS A 29 -6.80 -9.22 16.72
N PRO A 30 -6.92 -8.83 15.43
CA PRO A 30 -5.89 -8.83 14.38
C PRO A 30 -5.16 -7.49 14.17
N HIS A 31 -5.34 -6.52 15.06
CA HIS A 31 -4.81 -5.15 14.86
C HIS A 31 -3.29 -5.07 15.01
N ASN A 32 -2.69 -5.88 15.87
CA ASN A 32 -1.24 -6.02 15.95
C ASN A 32 -0.63 -6.46 14.62
N VAL A 33 -1.20 -7.50 13.99
CA VAL A 33 -0.75 -8.00 12.68
C VAL A 33 -0.90 -6.93 11.61
N ARG A 34 -2.02 -6.20 11.60
CA ARG A 34 -2.21 -5.08 10.66
C ARG A 34 -1.19 -3.95 10.86
N ALA A 35 -0.88 -3.60 12.10
CA ALA A 35 0.13 -2.60 12.40
C ALA A 35 1.53 -3.06 11.93
N ALA A 36 1.87 -4.33 12.13
CA ALA A 36 3.11 -4.91 11.62
C ALA A 36 3.20 -4.86 10.09
N ILE A 37 2.11 -5.20 9.38
CA ILE A 37 2.04 -5.11 7.91
C ILE A 37 2.21 -3.66 7.43
N ILE A 38 1.53 -2.71 8.06
CA ILE A 38 1.65 -1.28 7.72
C ILE A 38 3.09 -0.79 7.94
N HIS A 39 3.73 -1.20 9.04
CA HIS A 39 5.12 -0.84 9.33
C HIS A 39 6.09 -1.39 8.28
N SER A 40 5.99 -2.68 7.94
CA SER A 40 6.82 -3.33 6.91
C SER A 40 6.66 -2.65 5.54
N ILE A 41 5.43 -2.39 5.11
CA ILE A 41 5.14 -1.82 3.78
C ILE A 41 5.52 -0.34 3.70
N PHE A 42 5.06 0.49 4.63
CA PHE A 42 5.11 1.95 4.49
C PHE A 42 6.24 2.64 5.26
N VAL A 43 6.87 1.95 6.21
CA VAL A 43 7.99 2.49 7.00
C VAL A 43 9.31 1.84 6.59
N LYS A 44 9.38 0.50 6.55
CA LYS A 44 10.59 -0.22 6.10
C LYS A 44 10.71 -0.28 4.58
N GLY A 45 9.59 -0.22 3.87
CA GLY A 45 9.57 -0.24 2.41
C GLY A 45 9.87 -1.64 1.85
N ASP A 46 9.53 -2.71 2.58
CA ASP A 46 9.95 -4.08 2.25
C ASP A 46 9.44 -4.60 0.89
N MET A 47 8.49 -3.90 0.26
CA MET A 47 8.04 -4.22 -1.10
C MET A 47 8.98 -3.73 -2.20
N ALA A 48 9.92 -2.83 -1.90
CA ALA A 48 10.78 -2.18 -2.89
C ALA A 48 12.18 -1.80 -2.38
N ASN A 49 12.55 -2.21 -1.16
CA ASN A 49 13.86 -1.92 -0.56
C ASN A 49 14.93 -2.98 -0.88
N PHE A 50 14.72 -3.78 -1.92
CA PHE A 50 15.62 -4.84 -2.37
C PHE A 50 15.78 -4.80 -3.89
N GLU A 51 16.86 -5.38 -4.37
CA GLU A 51 17.12 -5.58 -5.81
C GLU A 51 16.72 -7.00 -6.23
N LEU A 52 16.24 -7.14 -7.46
CA LEU A 52 15.90 -8.44 -8.05
C LEU A 52 17.19 -9.26 -8.27
N ARG A 53 17.15 -10.54 -7.91
CA ARG A 53 18.22 -11.51 -8.17
C ARG A 53 18.16 -12.01 -9.61
N GLU A 54 19.22 -12.68 -10.05
CA GLU A 54 19.30 -13.25 -11.41
C GLU A 54 18.13 -14.21 -11.72
N ASP A 55 17.67 -14.96 -10.71
CA ASP A 55 16.56 -15.91 -10.84
C ASP A 55 15.18 -15.28 -10.59
N ASP A 56 15.11 -14.01 -10.17
CA ASP A 56 13.84 -13.32 -9.94
C ASP A 56 13.27 -12.79 -11.27
N MET A 57 11.95 -12.95 -11.45
CA MET A 57 11.25 -12.43 -12.63
C MET A 57 10.33 -11.28 -12.26
N GLU A 58 10.42 -10.20 -13.03
CA GLU A 58 9.44 -9.12 -12.99
C GLU A 58 8.33 -9.42 -14.01
N VAL A 59 7.10 -9.58 -13.52
CA VAL A 59 5.98 -10.12 -14.32
C VAL A 59 5.59 -9.18 -15.46
N SER A 60 5.68 -7.86 -15.30
CA SER A 60 5.34 -6.92 -16.37
C SER A 60 6.24 -7.04 -17.59
N LYS A 61 7.49 -7.49 -17.41
CA LYS A 61 8.42 -7.80 -18.52
C LYS A 61 8.12 -9.13 -19.22
N LEU A 62 7.37 -10.05 -18.60
CA LEU A 62 7.05 -11.36 -19.19
C LEU A 62 5.92 -11.28 -20.22
N TYR A 63 4.98 -10.37 -20.01
CA TYR A 63 3.83 -10.17 -20.88
C TYR A 63 3.78 -8.70 -21.34
N PRO A 64 4.69 -8.28 -22.24
CA PRO A 64 4.79 -6.87 -22.65
C PRO A 64 3.54 -6.36 -23.37
N ASP A 65 2.75 -7.27 -23.95
CA ASP A 65 1.47 -6.96 -24.59
C ASP A 65 0.32 -6.82 -23.59
N PHE A 66 0.52 -7.18 -22.31
CA PHE A 66 -0.48 -7.05 -21.26
C PHE A 66 -0.33 -5.70 -20.55
N GLU A 67 -1.32 -4.83 -20.71
CA GLU A 67 -1.34 -3.53 -20.04
C GLU A 67 -1.89 -3.67 -18.61
N TYR A 68 -1.01 -3.51 -17.62
CA TYR A 68 -1.41 -3.41 -16.22
C TYR A 68 -2.08 -2.06 -15.94
N THR A 69 -3.15 -2.07 -15.15
CA THR A 69 -3.78 -0.84 -14.66
C THR A 69 -2.79 -0.03 -13.84
N THR A 70 -2.50 1.18 -14.30
CA THR A 70 -1.62 2.10 -13.58
C THR A 70 -2.30 2.65 -12.32
N VAL A 71 -1.52 3.19 -11.38
CA VAL A 71 -2.07 3.85 -10.19
C VAL A 71 -2.96 5.04 -10.57
N ASP A 72 -2.66 5.74 -11.68
CA ASP A 72 -3.44 6.88 -12.14
C ASP A 72 -4.84 6.46 -12.59
N GLN A 73 -4.93 5.42 -13.45
CA GLN A 73 -6.19 4.83 -13.90
C GLN A 73 -6.98 4.22 -12.73
N LEU A 74 -6.29 3.56 -11.79
CA LEU A 74 -6.92 3.02 -10.59
C LEU A 74 -7.62 4.12 -9.80
N LEU A 75 -6.93 5.24 -9.53
CA LEU A 75 -7.53 6.35 -8.78
C LEU A 75 -8.69 7.02 -9.52
N ASP A 76 -8.70 7.05 -10.86
CA ASP A 76 -9.87 7.52 -11.61
C ASP A 76 -11.09 6.65 -11.31
N GLY A 77 -10.91 5.32 -11.31
CA GLY A 77 -11.93 4.36 -10.94
C GLY A 77 -12.47 4.58 -9.52
N PHE A 78 -11.62 4.90 -8.55
CA PHE A 78 -12.05 5.22 -7.17
C PHE A 78 -12.88 6.51 -7.10
N VAL A 79 -12.61 7.51 -7.95
CA VAL A 79 -13.40 8.75 -7.96
C VAL A 79 -14.79 8.51 -8.58
N THR A 80 -14.89 7.64 -9.58
CA THR A 80 -16.15 7.40 -10.30
C THR A 80 -17.02 6.31 -9.66
N ASN A 81 -16.41 5.23 -9.20
CA ASN A 81 -17.10 4.05 -8.66
C ASN A 81 -16.19 3.26 -7.70
N ALA A 82 -15.97 3.82 -6.50
CA ALA A 82 -15.14 3.18 -5.49
C ALA A 82 -15.72 1.79 -5.08
N PRO A 83 -14.90 0.72 -5.07
CA PRO A 83 -15.32 -0.55 -4.50
C PRO A 83 -15.55 -0.42 -3.00
N LYS A 84 -16.30 -1.37 -2.43
CA LYS A 84 -16.42 -1.49 -0.98
C LYS A 84 -15.05 -1.83 -0.38
N PHE A 85 -14.72 -1.15 0.71
CA PHE A 85 -13.53 -1.49 1.47
C PHE A 85 -13.74 -2.82 2.20
N GLU A 86 -12.72 -3.69 2.16
CA GLU A 86 -12.74 -4.99 2.82
C GLU A 86 -11.43 -5.21 3.58
N TYR A 87 -11.53 -5.79 4.78
CA TYR A 87 -10.36 -6.25 5.51
C TYR A 87 -9.99 -7.66 5.06
N ALA A 88 -8.69 -7.92 4.91
CA ALA A 88 -8.20 -9.28 4.81
C ALA A 88 -8.57 -10.06 6.09
N VAL A 89 -8.91 -11.34 5.91
CA VAL A 89 -9.12 -12.27 7.01
C VAL A 89 -7.76 -12.61 7.61
N LEU A 90 -7.60 -12.36 8.90
CA LEU A 90 -6.36 -12.50 9.66
C LEU A 90 -6.58 -13.32 10.93
#